data_AF-A0A1S3JRY4-F1
#
_entry.id   AF-A0A1S3JRY4-F1
#
_cell.length_a   1.000
_cell.length_b   1.000
_cell.length_c   1.000
_cell.angle_alpha   90.00
_cell.angle_beta   90.00
_cell.angle_gamma   90.00
#
_symmetry.space_group_name_H-M   'P 1'
#
loop_
_entity.id
_entity.type
_entity.pdbx_description
1 polymer ?
#
loop_
_entity_poly.entity_id
_entity_poly.type
_entity_poly.pdbx_seq_one_letter_code
_entity_poly.pdbx_strand_id
1 'polypeptide(L)'
;MIGYYPCPFWKYCWLIFTPLICGGVLIFSIVQYKSPKYLDYEYPWWADMIGWFMALSSILVVPSYMIYRLASTPGDFRSRCKVLFRPDIDSIRPYKGEPLSYTPMAPKKCDTQI
;
A
#
# COMPACT_ATOMS: atom_id res chain seq x y z
N MET A 1 -14.19 12.71 -14.14
CA MET A 1 -13.35 12.70 -15.37
C MET A 1 -13.78 13.88 -16.22
N ILE A 2 -12.84 14.74 -16.61
CA ILE A 2 -13.11 16.07 -17.19
C ILE A 2 -12.90 16.16 -18.71
N GLY A 3 -12.87 15.02 -19.40
CA GLY A 3 -12.85 14.94 -20.87
C GLY A 3 -11.51 15.28 -21.56
N TYR A 4 -10.57 15.96 -20.89
CA TYR A 4 -9.24 16.27 -21.42
C TYR A 4 -8.11 15.54 -20.68
N TYR A 5 -6.99 15.31 -21.37
CA TYR A 5 -5.80 14.72 -20.77
C TYR A 5 -5.02 15.76 -19.96
N PRO A 6 -4.63 15.47 -18.70
CA PRO A 6 -3.86 16.41 -17.89
C PRO A 6 -2.50 16.71 -18.55
N CYS A 7 -2.08 17.97 -18.47
CA CYS A 7 -0.83 18.45 -19.04
C CYS A 7 0.38 17.62 -18.53
N PRO A 8 1.42 17.40 -19.36
CA PRO A 8 2.59 16.58 -19.00
C PRO A 8 3.32 17.05 -17.74
N PHE A 9 3.33 18.36 -17.47
CA PHE A 9 3.91 18.93 -16.24
C PHE A 9 3.35 18.27 -14.96
N TRP A 10 2.04 18.04 -14.95
CA TRP A 10 1.37 17.46 -13.79
C TRP A 10 1.74 15.99 -13.58
N LYS A 11 2.02 15.25 -14.67
CA LYS A 11 2.53 13.87 -14.60
C LYS A 11 3.92 13.81 -13.96
N TYR A 12 4.83 14.72 -14.33
CA TYR A 12 6.17 14.78 -13.73
C TYR A 12 6.13 15.19 -12.26
N CYS A 13 5.23 16.11 -11.90
CA CYS A 13 5.00 16.49 -10.51
C CYS A 13 4.61 15.26 -9.67
N TRP A 14 3.67 14.45 -10.16
CA TRP A 14 3.17 13.29 -9.42
C TRP A 14 4.16 12.12 -9.35
N LEU A 15 4.91 11.89 -10.43
CA LEU A 15 5.78 10.72 -10.51
C LEU A 15 7.17 10.97 -9.90
N ILE A 16 7.65 12.22 -9.88
CA ILE A 16 9.02 12.53 -9.43
C ILE A 16 9.01 13.45 -8.22
N PHE A 17 8.28 14.57 -8.29
CA PHE A 17 8.37 15.60 -7.26
C PHE A 17 7.77 15.13 -5.93
N THR A 18 6.60 14.50 -5.98
CA THR A 18 5.95 13.92 -4.79
C THR A 18 6.83 12.88 -4.07
N PRO A 19 7.32 11.80 -4.72
CA PRO A 19 8.15 10.83 -4.01
C PRO A 19 9.50 11.41 -3.57
N LEU A 20 10.07 12.36 -4.32
CA LEU A 20 11.32 13.01 -3.94
C LEU A 20 11.17 13.85 -2.67
N ILE A 21 10.12 14.68 -2.58
CA ILE A 21 9.86 15.49 -1.39
C ILE A 21 9.49 14.61 -0.22
N CYS A 22 8.58 13.64 -0.39
CA CYS A 22 8.19 12.74 0.69
C CYS A 22 9.40 11.96 1.23
N GLY A 23 10.26 11.45 0.34
CA GLY A 23 11.50 10.78 0.72
C GLY A 23 12.49 11.72 1.42
N GLY A 24 12.68 12.92 0.88
CA GLY A 24 13.57 13.93 1.46
C GLY A 24 13.15 14.35 2.87
N VAL A 25 11.86 14.62 3.08
CA VAL A 25 11.32 14.99 4.40
C VAL A 25 11.44 13.83 5.39
N LEU A 26 11.17 12.59 4.97
CA LEU A 26 11.35 11.42 5.85
C LEU A 26 12.81 11.24 6.27
N ILE A 27 13.75 11.32 5.34
CA ILE A 27 15.19 11.20 5.64
C ILE A 27 15.63 12.33 6.57
N PHE A 28 15.23 13.56 6.27
CA PHE A 28 15.51 14.72 7.12
C PHE A 28 14.95 14.55 8.54
N SER A 29 13.72 14.04 8.65
CA SER A 29 13.08 13.75 9.93
C SER A 29 13.80 12.67 10.74
N ILE A 30 14.44 11.70 10.10
CA ILE A 30 15.25 10.67 10.78
C ILE A 30 16.59 11.26 11.23
N VAL A 31 17.27 12.01 10.36
CA VAL A 31 18.61 12.57 10.65
C VAL A 31 18.56 13.62 11.75
N GLN A 32 17.55 14.48 11.75
CA GLN A 32 17.35 15.52 12.77
C GLN A 32 16.55 15.02 13.99
N TYR A 33 16.33 13.71 14.12
CA TYR A 33 15.64 13.15 15.27
C TYR A 33 16.47 13.38 16.54
N LYS A 34 16.03 14.31 17.37
CA LYS A 34 16.58 14.57 18.70
C LYS A 34 15.56 14.14 19.73
N SER A 35 15.97 13.39 20.75
CA SER A 35 15.07 12.97 21.83
C SER A 35 14.30 14.19 22.36
N PRO A 36 12.96 14.17 22.30
CA PRO A 36 12.13 15.32 22.61
C PRO A 36 12.29 15.68 24.09
N LYS A 37 13.10 16.70 24.40
CA LYS A 37 13.27 17.20 25.77
C LYS A 37 12.11 18.11 26.12
N TYR A 38 11.42 17.81 27.21
CA TYR A 38 10.36 18.67 27.74
C TYR A 38 10.84 19.31 29.04
N LEU A 39 11.06 20.64 29.02
CA LEU A 39 11.76 21.39 30.07
C LEU A 39 13.11 20.73 30.46
N ASP A 40 13.17 20.09 31.63
CA ASP A 40 14.33 19.41 32.21
C ASP A 40 14.19 17.87 32.23
N TYR A 41 13.14 17.32 31.61
CA TYR A 41 12.92 15.87 31.54
C TYR A 41 13.48 15.32 30.23
N GLU A 42 14.54 14.50 30.34
CA GLU A 42 15.03 13.71 29.21
C GLU A 42 14.05 12.57 28.95
N TYR A 43 13.47 12.56 27.74
CA TYR A 43 12.56 11.49 27.35
C TYR A 43 13.33 10.17 27.35
N PRO A 44 12.80 9.14 28.02
CA PRO A 44 13.48 7.87 28.11
C PRO A 44 13.47 7.16 26.75
N TRP A 45 14.53 6.42 26.47
CA TRP A 45 14.75 5.74 25.18
C TRP A 45 13.60 4.81 24.75
N TRP A 46 12.82 4.26 25.69
CA TRP A 46 11.67 3.42 25.39
C TRP A 46 10.54 4.19 24.71
N ALA A 47 10.37 5.47 25.03
CA ALA A 47 9.25 6.25 24.56
C ALA A 47 9.47 6.73 23.13
N ASP A 48 10.73 7.01 22.77
CA ASP A 48 11.16 7.18 21.38
C ASP A 48 10.89 5.91 20.56
N MET A 49 11.26 4.74 21.06
CA MET A 49 10.97 3.45 20.41
C MET A 49 9.46 3.24 20.18
N ILE A 50 8.62 3.50 21.17
CA ILE A 50 7.16 3.36 21.05
C ILE A 50 6.61 4.29 19.95
N GLY A 51 7.09 5.52 19.85
CA GLY A 51 6.71 6.45 18.79
C GLY A 51 7.05 5.93 17.40
N TRP A 52 8.27 5.41 17.22
CA TRP A 52 8.68 4.78 15.96
C TRP A 52 7.88 3.53 15.64
N PHE A 53 7.61 2.66 16.62
CA PHE A 53 6.77 1.47 16.42
C PHE A 53 5.33 1.83 16.02
N MET A 54 4.76 2.88 16.62
CA MET A 54 3.42 3.36 16.28
C MET A 54 3.36 3.90 14.84
N ALA A 55 4.39 4.64 14.42
CA ALA A 55 4.49 5.13 13.04
C ALA A 55 4.70 3.99 12.02
N LEU A 56 5.59 3.05 12.33
CA LEU A 56 5.90 1.90 11.47
C LEU A 56 4.73 0.92 11.36
N SER A 57 3.91 0.78 12.40
CA SER A 57 2.70 -0.06 12.39
C SER A 57 1.81 0.23 11.18
N SER A 58 1.47 1.49 10.94
CA SER A 58 0.63 1.87 9.79
C SER A 58 1.31 1.58 8.45
N ILE A 59 2.63 1.74 8.36
CA ILE A 59 3.40 1.50 7.13
C ILE A 59 3.48 0.01 6.82
N LEU A 60 3.59 -0.85 7.84
CA LEU A 60 3.69 -2.30 7.70
C LEU A 60 2.38 -3.00 7.33
N VAL A 61 1.21 -2.39 7.58
CA VAL A 61 -0.09 -2.96 7.19
C VAL A 61 -0.18 -3.16 5.66
N VAL A 62 0.33 -2.22 4.87
CA VAL A 62 0.29 -2.29 3.41
C VAL A 62 1.09 -3.48 2.85
N PRO A 63 2.40 -3.65 3.16
CA PRO A 63 3.17 -4.79 2.68
C PRO A 63 2.72 -6.11 3.30
N SER A 64 2.28 -6.14 4.57
CA SER A 64 1.75 -7.37 5.17
C SER A 64 0.49 -7.84 4.46
N TYR A 65 -0.42 -6.92 4.10
CA TYR A 65 -1.59 -7.24 3.29
C TYR A 65 -1.21 -7.75 1.89
N MET A 66 -0.20 -7.14 1.25
CA MET A 66 0.32 -7.64 -0.04
C MET A 66 0.85 -9.08 0.08
N ILE A 67 1.64 -9.38 1.11
CA ILE A 67 2.20 -10.72 1.35
C ILE A 67 1.07 -11.72 1.63
N TYR A 68 0.09 -11.35 2.47
CA TYR A 68 -1.07 -12.19 2.76
C TYR A 68 -1.83 -12.57 1.48
N ARG A 69 -2.10 -11.59 0.61
CA ARG A 69 -2.77 -11.81 -0.69
C ARG A 69 -1.91 -12.68 -1.62
N LEU A 70 -0.59 -12.48 -1.62
CA LEU A 70 0.35 -13.27 -2.41
C LEU A 70 0.44 -14.73 -1.93
N ALA A 71 0.43 -14.97 -0.62
CA ALA A 71 0.46 -16.30 -0.02
C ALA A 71 -0.87 -17.05 -0.21
N SER A 72 -2.00 -16.35 -0.06
CA SER A 72 -3.34 -16.94 -0.15
C SER A 72 -3.78 -17.26 -1.59
N THR A 73 -3.15 -16.69 -2.62
CA THR A 73 -3.45 -17.00 -4.03
C THR A 73 -2.66 -18.23 -4.46
N PRO A 74 -3.26 -19.36 -4.88
CA PRO A 74 -2.51 -20.51 -5.40
C PRO A 74 -1.94 -20.23 -6.81
N GLY A 75 -0.71 -20.69 -7.12
CA GLY A 75 -0.09 -20.56 -8.46
C GLY A 75 1.40 -20.16 -8.46
N ASP A 76 1.96 -19.89 -9.63
CA ASP A 76 3.37 -19.44 -9.82
C ASP A 76 3.56 -17.94 -9.47
N PHE A 77 4.69 -17.56 -8.88
CA PHE A 77 4.95 -16.21 -8.36
C PHE A 77 4.71 -15.11 -9.40
N ARG A 78 5.11 -15.35 -10.65
CA ARG A 78 4.99 -14.37 -11.73
C ARG A 78 3.54 -14.15 -12.15
N SER A 79 2.72 -15.19 -12.10
CA SER A 79 1.28 -15.12 -12.39
C SER A 79 0.53 -14.43 -11.24
N ARG A 80 0.90 -14.72 -9.98
CA ARG A 80 0.29 -14.06 -8.81
C ARG A 80 0.53 -12.55 -8.81
N CYS A 81 1.76 -12.09 -9.04
CA CYS A 81 2.06 -10.65 -9.12
C CYS A 81 1.25 -9.97 -10.24
N LYS A 82 1.15 -10.59 -11.43
CA LYS A 82 0.36 -10.03 -12.53
C LYS A 82 -1.13 -9.89 -12.20
N VAL A 83 -1.70 -10.80 -11.42
CA VAL A 83 -3.11 -10.72 -10.99
C VAL A 83 -3.28 -9.66 -9.90
N LEU A 84 -2.34 -9.59 -8.94
CA LEU A 84 -2.41 -8.65 -7.80
C LEU A 84 -2.21 -7.19 -8.20
N PHE A 85 -1.38 -6.92 -9.21
CA PHE A 85 -1.14 -5.56 -9.72
C PHE A 85 -2.13 -5.12 -10.80
N ARG A 86 -3.10 -5.97 -11.20
CA ARG A 86 -4.16 -5.56 -12.11
C ARG A 86 -5.32 -4.94 -11.31
N PRO A 87 -5.72 -3.70 -11.62
CA PRO A 87 -6.93 -3.14 -11.05
C PRO A 87 -8.17 -3.89 -11.56
N ASP A 88 -9.18 -4.04 -10.70
CA ASP A 88 -10.48 -4.59 -11.07
C ASP A 88 -11.27 -3.54 -11.88
N ILE A 89 -10.96 -3.47 -13.18
CA ILE A 89 -11.64 -2.58 -14.14
C ILE A 89 -12.91 -3.24 -14.70
N ASP A 90 -13.01 -4.57 -14.60
CA ASP A 90 -14.05 -5.36 -15.23
C ASP A 90 -15.36 -5.35 -14.44
N SER A 91 -15.30 -5.18 -13.11
CA SER A 91 -16.51 -4.97 -12.27
C SER A 91 -17.26 -3.66 -12.55
N ILE A 92 -16.62 -2.68 -13.18
CA ILE A 92 -17.19 -1.33 -13.43
C ILE A 92 -17.85 -1.26 -14.81
N ARG A 93 -17.53 -2.17 -15.74
CA ARG A 93 -18.08 -2.16 -17.11
C ARG A 93 -19.34 -3.04 -17.17
N PRO A 94 -20.52 -2.51 -17.57
CA PRO A 94 -21.64 -3.37 -17.90
C PRO A 94 -21.28 -4.23 -19.12
N TYR A 95 -21.39 -5.54 -18.91
CA TYR A 95 -21.07 -6.68 -19.78
C TYR A 95 -21.50 -6.49 -21.24
N LYS A 96 -20.56 -6.58 -22.20
CA LYS A 96 -20.86 -6.91 -23.60
C LYS A 96 -20.04 -8.14 -23.97
N GLY A 97 -20.76 -9.23 -24.24
CA GLY A 97 -20.28 -10.60 -24.04
C GLY A 97 -19.00 -10.99 -24.77
N GLU A 98 -18.06 -11.55 -24.00
CA GLU A 98 -17.02 -12.49 -24.42
C GLU A 98 -16.56 -13.26 -23.16
N PRO A 99 -16.07 -14.51 -23.31
CA PRO A 99 -16.18 -15.54 -22.27
C PRO A 99 -15.22 -15.31 -21.10
N LEU A 100 -15.78 -15.49 -19.89
CA LEU A 100 -15.08 -15.51 -18.61
C LEU A 100 -13.90 -16.48 -18.61
N SER A 101 -12.70 -15.96 -18.82
CA SER A 101 -11.44 -16.55 -18.37
C SER A 101 -10.74 -15.42 -17.63
N TYR A 102 -10.85 -15.30 -16.30
CA TYR A 102 -10.43 -16.27 -15.29
C TYR A 102 -11.39 -16.29 -14.09
N THR A 103 -11.88 -17.48 -13.73
CA THR A 103 -12.14 -17.81 -12.32
C THR A 103 -11.24 -18.99 -11.96
N PRO A 104 -10.59 -18.95 -10.78
CA PRO A 104 -11.33 -19.20 -9.54
C PRO A 104 -11.15 -18.07 -8.52
N MET A 105 -12.25 -17.41 -8.18
CA MET A 105 -12.50 -17.10 -6.78
C MET A 105 -12.98 -18.39 -6.11
N ALA A 106 -12.11 -19.12 -5.41
CA ALA A 106 -12.52 -20.18 -4.46
C ALA A 106 -11.35 -20.57 -3.54
N PRO A 107 -11.59 -20.95 -2.26
CA PRO A 107 -12.88 -21.33 -1.69
C PRO A 107 -13.42 -20.30 -0.69
N LYS A 108 -14.74 -20.04 -0.72
CA LYS A 108 -15.43 -19.66 0.51
C LYS A 108 -15.28 -20.84 1.47
N LYS A 109 -14.73 -20.58 2.65
CA LYS A 109 -14.64 -21.55 3.72
C LYS A 109 -16.05 -22.07 4.01
N CYS A 110 -16.16 -23.39 4.03
CA CYS A 110 -17.36 -24.12 4.42
C CYS A 110 -17.59 -23.86 5.91
N ASP A 111 -18.35 -22.82 6.23
CA ASP A 111 -18.96 -22.68 7.54
C ASP A 111 -20.29 -23.43 7.51
N THR A 112 -20.17 -24.71 7.82
CA THR A 112 -21.11 -25.49 8.64
C THR A 112 -21.97 -24.60 9.52
N GLN A 113 -23.29 -24.77 9.49
CA GLN A 113 -24.15 -25.06 10.65
C GLN A 113 -25.63 -24.88 10.27
N ILE A 114 -26.32 -26.03 10.23
CA ILE A 114 -27.76 -26.29 10.47
C ILE A 114 -28.72 -25.98 9.31
#